data_AF-A0A970D745-F1
#
_entry.id   AF-A0A970D745-F1
#
_cell.length_a   1.000
_cell.length_b   1.000
_cell.length_c   1.000
_cell.angle_alpha   90.00
_cell.angle_beta   90.00
_cell.angle_gamma   90.00
#
_symmetry.space_group_name_H-M   'P 1'
#
loop_
_entity.id
_entity.type
_entity.pdbx_description
1 polymer ?
#
loop_
_entity_poly.entity_id
_entity_poly.type
_entity_poly.pdbx_seq_one_letter_code
_entity_poly.pdbx_strand_id
1 'polypeptide(L)'
;MSSLVHSGRRVRIWYGDTETGRSWNEEYYVTGTIGRSTGNIKIPILIHNARSYGGSSLLDGCIIRIDDIKQKRTLYKNDNFHVEKLELKTELNLDYPYRIMQHKDSGEVQNVANFKDIKRALRWIDFMNGDRYCK
;
A
#
# COMPACT_ATOMS: atom_id res chain seq x y z
N MET A 1 -9.57 2.99 -14.44
CA MET A 1 -9.75 3.99 -13.37
C MET A 1 -11.16 4.60 -13.32
N SER A 2 -11.75 5.05 -14.45
CA SER A 2 -13.03 5.81 -14.42
C SER A 2 -14.20 5.07 -13.77
N SER A 3 -14.29 3.74 -13.91
CA SER A 3 -15.35 2.92 -13.31
C SER A 3 -15.31 2.84 -11.78
N LEU A 4 -14.20 3.24 -11.14
CA LEU A 4 -14.05 3.24 -9.69
C LEU A 4 -14.34 4.59 -9.04
N VAL A 5 -14.26 5.68 -9.81
CA VAL A 5 -14.52 7.03 -9.32
C VAL A 5 -15.99 7.14 -8.88
N HIS A 6 -16.23 7.61 -7.66
CA HIS A 6 -17.57 7.70 -7.05
C HIS A 6 -18.34 6.38 -6.94
N SER A 7 -17.68 5.23 -7.15
CA SER A 7 -18.32 3.92 -7.00
C SER A 7 -18.65 3.56 -5.53
N GLY A 8 -18.11 4.31 -4.57
CA GLY A 8 -18.16 3.99 -3.14
C GLY A 8 -17.33 2.76 -2.75
N ARG A 9 -16.67 2.08 -3.70
CA ARG A 9 -15.81 0.94 -3.41
C ARG A 9 -14.58 1.38 -2.65
N ARG A 10 -14.32 0.71 -1.52
CA ARG A 10 -13.08 0.89 -0.77
C ARG A 10 -12.00 0.01 -1.40
N VAL A 11 -10.95 0.64 -1.86
CA VAL A 11 -9.86 0.02 -2.60
C VAL A 11 -8.54 0.20 -1.88
N ARG A 12 -7.59 -0.68 -2.20
CA ARG A 12 -6.16 -0.45 -1.99
C ARG A 12 -5.49 -0.17 -3.32
N ILE A 13 -4.67 0.87 -3.35
CA ILE A 13 -3.83 1.25 -4.47
C ILE A 13 -2.39 0.85 -4.17
N TRP A 14 -1.74 0.25 -5.15
CA TRP A 14 -0.32 -0.04 -5.12
C TRP A 14 0.38 0.87 -6.10
N TYR A 15 1.28 1.69 -5.59
CA TYR A 15 2.16 2.50 -6.40
C TYR A 15 3.49 1.79 -6.64
N GLY A 16 4.10 2.11 -7.78
CA GLY A 16 5.36 1.56 -8.17
C GLY A 16 5.80 2.01 -9.54
N ASP A 17 6.86 1.38 -10.00
CA ASP A 17 7.39 1.51 -11.35
C ASP A 17 6.52 0.69 -12.30
N THR A 18 5.92 1.36 -13.30
CA THR A 18 5.00 0.73 -14.26
C THR A 18 5.72 -0.08 -15.34
N GLU A 19 7.01 0.15 -15.57
CA GLU A 19 7.82 -0.61 -16.51
C GLU A 19 8.27 -1.94 -15.89
N THR A 20 8.79 -1.89 -14.66
CA THR A 20 9.30 -3.08 -13.96
C THR A 20 8.23 -3.85 -13.18
N GLY A 21 7.10 -3.20 -12.85
CA GLY A 21 6.07 -3.75 -11.97
C GLY A 21 6.45 -3.74 -10.48
N ARG A 22 7.59 -3.14 -10.14
CA ARG A 22 8.11 -3.08 -8.77
C ARG A 22 7.30 -2.14 -7.89
N SER A 23 6.75 -2.64 -6.79
CA SER A 23 6.09 -1.78 -5.81
C SER A 23 7.08 -0.91 -5.04
N TRP A 24 6.67 0.33 -4.75
CA TRP A 24 7.39 1.19 -3.81
C TRP A 24 7.09 0.86 -2.34
N ASN A 25 6.29 -0.18 -2.06
CA ASN A 25 5.91 -0.60 -0.71
C ASN A 25 5.39 0.59 0.12
N GLU A 26 4.48 1.39 -0.44
CA GLU A 26 3.88 2.54 0.25
C GLU A 26 2.94 2.11 1.37
N GLU A 27 3.11 2.72 2.55
CA GLU A 27 2.37 2.36 3.76
C GLU A 27 1.14 3.24 4.01
N TYR A 28 1.20 4.49 3.56
CA TYR A 28 0.21 5.53 3.86
C TYR A 28 -0.47 6.02 2.58
N TYR A 29 -1.69 6.55 2.71
CA TYR A 29 -2.45 7.07 1.57
C TYR A 29 -2.67 6.06 0.42
N VAL A 30 -2.69 4.77 0.76
CA VAL A 30 -2.88 3.65 -0.18
C VAL A 30 -4.26 2.99 -0.06
N THR A 31 -5.07 3.33 0.95
CA THR A 31 -6.43 2.77 1.09
C THR A 31 -7.49 3.84 1.23
N GLY A 32 -8.64 3.65 0.58
CA GLY A 32 -9.72 4.62 0.60
C GLY A 32 -10.76 4.39 -0.49
N THR A 33 -11.63 5.37 -0.69
CA THR A 33 -12.56 5.43 -1.83
C THR A 33 -12.05 6.45 -2.84
N ILE A 34 -12.23 6.19 -4.14
CA ILE A 34 -11.80 7.13 -5.18
C ILE A 34 -12.91 8.15 -5.44
N GLY A 35 -12.60 9.43 -5.26
CA GLY A 35 -13.47 10.56 -5.54
C GLY A 35 -12.81 11.57 -6.49
N ARG A 36 -13.34 12.80 -6.55
CA ARG A 36 -12.76 13.92 -7.30
C ARG A 36 -12.46 15.09 -6.39
N SER A 37 -11.40 15.83 -6.69
CA SER A 37 -11.12 17.11 -6.05
C SER A 37 -12.19 18.16 -6.41
N THR A 38 -12.21 19.25 -5.64
CA THR A 38 -13.20 20.35 -5.77
C THR A 38 -12.71 21.53 -6.60
N GLY A 39 -11.45 21.55 -7.02
CA GLY A 39 -10.88 22.65 -7.83
C GLY A 39 -11.44 22.73 -9.26
N ASN A 40 -11.08 23.81 -9.95
CA ASN A 40 -11.52 24.08 -11.33
C ASN A 40 -11.13 22.96 -12.31
N ILE A 41 -9.94 22.38 -12.12
CA ILE A 41 -9.50 21.17 -12.81
C ILE A 41 -9.58 20.02 -11.82
N LYS A 42 -10.63 19.21 -11.97
CA LYS A 42 -10.91 18.10 -11.06
C LYS A 42 -10.00 16.90 -11.38
N ILE A 43 -9.26 16.47 -10.38
CA ILE A 43 -8.39 15.28 -10.44
C ILE A 43 -8.96 14.17 -9.56
N PRO A 44 -8.66 12.89 -9.85
CA PRO A 44 -9.03 11.80 -8.96
C PRO A 44 -8.22 11.87 -7.66
N ILE A 45 -8.90 11.67 -6.53
CA ILE A 45 -8.29 11.65 -5.20
C ILE A 45 -8.68 10.41 -4.43
N LEU A 46 -7.80 9.94 -3.55
CA LEU A 46 -8.07 8.83 -2.64
C LEU A 46 -8.50 9.36 -1.26
N ILE A 47 -9.78 9.19 -0.96
CA ILE A 47 -10.41 9.66 0.28
C ILE A 47 -10.30 8.55 1.33
N HIS A 48 -9.59 8.82 2.43
CA HIS A 48 -9.26 7.81 3.43
C HIS A 48 -10.51 7.19 4.10
N ASN A 49 -11.47 8.01 4.54
CA ASN A 49 -12.74 7.53 5.09
C ASN A 49 -13.87 8.57 4.94
N ALA A 50 -15.10 8.21 5.32
CA ALA A 50 -16.28 9.07 5.17
C ALA A 50 -16.23 10.37 5.99
N ARG A 51 -15.34 10.48 6.99
CA ARG A 51 -15.11 11.70 7.77
C ARG A 51 -14.02 12.59 7.17
N SER A 52 -13.35 12.15 6.11
CA SER A 52 -12.32 12.94 5.43
C SER A 52 -12.97 13.97 4.52
N TYR A 53 -12.57 15.24 4.66
CA TYR A 53 -13.01 16.34 3.77
C TYR A 53 -12.25 16.38 2.43
N GLY A 54 -11.19 15.56 2.30
CA GLY A 54 -10.33 15.49 1.13
C GLY A 54 -9.53 14.20 1.09
N GLY A 55 -8.57 14.13 0.17
CA GLY A 55 -7.76 12.94 -0.05
C GLY A 55 -6.48 13.27 -0.81
N SER A 56 -5.55 12.31 -0.82
CA SER A 56 -4.33 12.44 -1.60
C SER A 56 -4.64 12.38 -3.10
N SER A 57 -3.91 13.14 -3.91
CA SER A 57 -3.94 12.98 -5.37
C SER A 57 -3.48 11.58 -5.74
N LEU A 58 -4.20 10.94 -6.67
CA LEU A 58 -3.77 9.67 -7.22
C LEU A 58 -2.63 9.90 -8.21
N LEU A 59 -1.48 9.25 -7.96
CA LEU A 59 -0.38 9.15 -8.92
C LEU A 59 -0.76 8.07 -9.95
N ASP A 60 -1.73 8.39 -10.80
CA ASP A 60 -2.36 7.44 -11.72
C ASP A 60 -1.37 6.79 -12.70
N GLY A 61 -0.36 7.54 -13.15
CA GLY A 61 0.76 7.03 -13.95
C GLY A 61 1.71 6.08 -13.22
N CYS A 62 1.56 5.91 -11.91
CA CYS A 62 2.39 5.02 -11.08
C CYS A 62 1.58 3.88 -10.44
N ILE A 63 0.32 3.68 -10.84
CA ILE A 63 -0.51 2.61 -10.30
C ILE A 63 -0.13 1.28 -10.97
N ILE A 64 0.29 0.31 -10.16
CA ILE A 64 0.69 -1.03 -10.63
C ILE A 64 -0.27 -2.13 -10.17
N ARG A 65 -1.14 -1.86 -9.20
CA ARG A 65 -2.19 -2.80 -8.77
C ARG A 65 -3.31 -2.05 -8.03
N ILE A 66 -4.54 -2.54 -8.18
CA ILE A 66 -5.71 -2.08 -7.43
C ILE A 66 -6.45 -3.31 -6.90
N ASP A 67 -6.69 -3.33 -5.59
CA ASP A 67 -7.51 -4.36 -4.95
C ASP A 67 -8.82 -3.78 -4.42
N ASP A 68 -9.92 -4.52 -4.60
CA ASP A 68 -11.16 -4.29 -3.87
C ASP A 68 -11.04 -4.90 -2.47
N ILE A 69 -11.10 -4.06 -1.44
CA ILE A 69 -10.89 -4.48 -0.06
C ILE A 69 -12.06 -5.33 0.44
N LYS A 70 -13.29 -4.98 0.07
CA LYS A 70 -14.50 -5.66 0.57
C LYS A 70 -14.65 -7.02 -0.09
N GLN A 71 -14.41 -7.09 -1.40
CA GLN A 71 -14.54 -8.31 -2.19
C GLN A 71 -13.26 -9.16 -2.17
N LYS A 72 -12.17 -8.66 -1.58
CA LYS A 72 -10.87 -9.32 -1.48
C LYS A 72 -10.37 -9.84 -2.83
N ARG A 73 -10.47 -9.02 -3.87
CA ARG A 73 -10.04 -9.38 -5.22
C ARG A 73 -9.25 -8.27 -5.88
N THR A 74 -8.30 -8.65 -6.71
CA THR A 74 -7.56 -7.72 -7.55
C THR A 74 -8.41 -7.30 -8.75
N LEU A 75 -8.56 -5.99 -8.92
CA LEU A 75 -9.31 -5.38 -10.03
C LEU A 75 -8.40 -5.02 -11.20
N TYR A 76 -7.14 -4.72 -10.89
CA TYR A 76 -6.09 -4.40 -11.85
C TYR A 76 -4.75 -4.83 -11.25
N LYS A 77 -3.85 -5.36 -12.09
CA LYS A 77 -2.50 -5.74 -11.72
C LYS A 77 -1.62 -5.61 -12.95
N ASN A 78 -0.47 -4.98 -12.81
CA ASN A 78 0.62 -5.08 -13.77
C ASN A 78 1.10 -6.54 -13.82
N ASP A 79 1.41 -7.06 -15.01
CA ASP A 79 1.78 -8.46 -15.19
C ASP A 79 3.05 -8.83 -14.41
N ASN A 80 3.98 -7.87 -14.28
CA ASN A 80 5.24 -8.01 -13.56
C ASN A 80 5.15 -7.55 -12.09
N PHE A 81 3.94 -7.40 -11.55
CA PHE A 81 3.76 -6.94 -10.17
C PHE A 81 4.54 -7.80 -9.18
N HIS A 82 5.41 -7.16 -8.41
CA HIS A 82 6.10 -7.78 -7.28
C HIS A 82 6.34 -6.77 -6.16
N VAL A 83 6.58 -7.31 -4.96
CA VAL A 83 6.97 -6.58 -3.76
C VAL A 83 8.32 -7.09 -3.31
N GLU A 84 9.12 -6.21 -2.70
CA GLU A 84 10.41 -6.58 -2.15
C GLU A 84 10.25 -7.56 -0.98
N LYS A 85 11.22 -8.47 -0.82
CA LYS A 85 11.18 -9.47 0.25
C LYS A 85 11.34 -8.80 1.61
N LEU A 86 10.39 -9.07 2.50
CA LEU A 86 10.44 -8.66 3.90
C LEU A 86 10.84 -9.85 4.79
N GLU A 87 11.75 -9.61 5.72
CA GLU A 87 12.25 -10.59 6.69
C GLU A 87 12.07 -10.04 8.11
N LEU A 88 11.44 -10.82 8.99
CA LEU A 88 11.37 -10.52 10.42
C LEU A 88 12.66 -10.98 11.11
N LYS A 89 13.38 -10.05 11.74
CA LYS A 89 14.48 -10.34 12.66
C LYS A 89 14.09 -10.02 14.10
N THR A 90 14.48 -10.89 15.03
CA THR A 90 14.17 -10.73 16.46
C THR A 90 15.43 -10.49 17.27
N GLU A 91 15.46 -9.37 17.99
CA GLU A 91 16.55 -8.96 18.89
C GLU A 91 15.96 -8.61 20.26
N LEU A 92 15.86 -9.61 21.16
CA LEU A 92 15.09 -9.51 22.41
C LEU A 92 15.61 -8.46 23.42
N ASN A 93 16.82 -7.93 23.24
CA ASN A 93 17.44 -6.96 24.15
C ASN A 93 17.10 -5.49 23.82
N LEU A 94 16.16 -5.25 22.90
CA LEU A 94 15.74 -3.92 22.47
C LEU A 94 14.29 -3.62 22.86
N ASP A 95 13.97 -2.33 23.03
CA ASP A 95 12.59 -1.86 23.28
C ASP A 95 11.60 -2.23 22.16
N TYR A 96 12.11 -2.41 20.94
CA TYR A 96 11.39 -2.83 19.74
C TYR A 96 12.10 -4.05 19.13
N PRO A 97 11.91 -5.25 19.71
CA PRO A 97 12.72 -6.41 19.37
C PRO A 97 12.40 -7.00 17.99
N TYR A 98 11.27 -6.65 17.37
CA TYR A 98 10.84 -7.22 16.10
C TYR A 98 11.11 -6.24 14.95
N ARG A 99 12.20 -6.46 14.23
CA ARG A 99 12.69 -5.60 13.14
C ARG A 99 12.31 -6.20 11.80
N ILE A 100 11.85 -5.36 10.87
CA ILE A 100 11.52 -5.79 9.50
C ILE A 100 12.62 -5.32 8.56
N MET A 101 13.30 -6.28 7.96
CA MET A 101 14.36 -6.05 6.99
C MET A 101 13.80 -6.22 5.58
N GLN A 102 13.95 -5.20 4.73
CA GLN A 102 13.63 -5.26 3.32
C GLN A 102 14.89 -5.59 2.53
N HIS A 103 14.82 -6.62 1.69
CA HIS A 103 15.88 -6.98 0.75
C HIS A 103 15.52 -6.34 -0.59
N LYS A 104 16.33 -5.39 -1.06
CA LYS A 104 16.13 -4.72 -2.35
C LYS A 104 16.75 -5.53 -3.48
N ASP A 105 16.27 -5.32 -4.70
CA ASP A 105 16.87 -5.89 -5.92
C ASP A 105 18.38 -5.57 -6.09
N SER A 106 18.86 -4.46 -5.51
CA SER A 106 20.28 -4.10 -5.50
C SER A 106 21.16 -5.00 -4.62
N GLY A 107 20.56 -5.89 -3.83
CA GLY A 107 21.24 -6.67 -2.78
C GLY A 107 21.39 -5.92 -1.45
N GLU A 108 20.99 -4.65 -1.38
CA GLU A 108 20.97 -3.88 -0.14
C GLU A 108 19.88 -4.42 0.81
N VAL A 109 20.21 -4.57 2.08
CA VAL A 109 19.25 -4.92 3.13
C VAL A 109 19.04 -3.75 4.06
N GLN A 110 17.81 -3.24 4.14
CA GLN A 110 17.46 -2.06 4.93
C GLN A 110 16.45 -2.40 6.03
N ASN A 111 16.64 -1.83 7.23
CA ASN A 111 15.62 -1.89 8.27
C ASN A 111 14.52 -0.87 7.99
N VAL A 112 13.28 -1.32 7.76
CA VAL A 112 12.17 -0.45 7.33
C VAL A 112 11.12 -0.22 8.42
N ALA A 113 11.03 -1.09 9.43
CA ALA A 113 10.09 -0.93 10.54
C ALA A 113 10.53 -1.72 11.78
N ASN A 114 10.17 -1.24 12.98
CA ASN A 114 10.42 -1.95 14.24
C ASN A 114 9.14 -1.99 15.09
N PHE A 115 8.90 -3.12 15.77
CA PHE A 115 7.70 -3.35 16.58
C PHE A 115 8.04 -3.90 17.96
N LYS A 116 7.19 -3.55 18.94
CA LYS A 116 7.22 -4.14 20.29
C LYS A 116 6.56 -5.50 20.38
N ASP A 117 5.64 -5.80 19.46
CA ASP A 117 4.79 -6.98 19.47
C ASP A 117 4.89 -7.71 18.14
N ILE A 118 5.12 -9.03 18.20
CA ILE A 118 5.32 -9.86 17.02
C ILE A 118 4.07 -9.92 16.14
N LYS A 119 2.86 -9.91 16.74
CA LYS A 119 1.62 -9.99 15.97
C LYS A 119 1.42 -8.73 15.14
N ARG A 120 1.78 -7.55 15.66
CA ARG A 120 1.79 -6.29 14.90
C ARG A 120 2.81 -6.32 13.76
N ALA A 121 4.01 -6.85 14.01
CA ALA A 121 5.05 -6.98 12.97
C ALA A 121 4.57 -7.87 11.81
N LEU A 122 3.99 -9.04 12.12
CA LEU A 122 3.47 -9.97 11.12
C LEU A 122 2.30 -9.37 10.34
N ARG A 123 1.33 -8.75 11.01
CA ARG A 123 0.21 -8.06 10.32
C ARG A 123 0.68 -6.93 9.42
N TRP A 124 1.75 -6.25 9.81
CA TRP A 124 2.37 -5.23 8.97
C TRP A 124 2.99 -5.86 7.72
N ILE A 125 3.72 -6.98 7.84
CA ILE A 125 4.23 -7.74 6.68
C ILE A 125 3.07 -8.17 5.77
N ASP A 126 2.01 -8.78 6.31
CA ASP A 126 0.82 -9.19 5.54
C ASP A 126 0.20 -7.99 4.81
N PHE A 127 0.16 -6.83 5.48
CA PHE A 127 -0.26 -5.59 4.85
C PHE A 127 0.72 -5.22 3.72
N MET A 128 2.02 -5.14 3.94
CA MET A 128 2.97 -4.75 2.89
C MET A 128 3.03 -5.71 1.70
N ASN A 129 2.73 -7.01 1.90
CA ASN A 129 2.66 -8.02 0.85
C ASN A 129 1.32 -8.05 0.11
N GLY A 130 0.26 -7.52 0.73
CA GLY A 130 -1.07 -7.45 0.14
C GLY A 130 -1.96 -8.62 0.48
N ASP A 131 -1.53 -9.46 1.40
CA ASP A 131 -2.31 -10.54 2.01
C ASP A 131 -3.37 -9.98 2.96
N ARG A 132 -3.18 -8.72 3.39
CA ARG A 132 -4.09 -7.98 4.27
C ARG A 132 -4.30 -6.54 3.79
N TYR A 133 -5.50 -6.01 4.02
CA TYR A 133 -5.90 -4.64 3.63
C TYR A 133 -6.13 -3.67 4.80
N CYS A 134 -5.86 -4.13 6.02
CA CYS A 134 -5.97 -3.33 7.24
C CYS A 134 -4.71 -3.53 8.07
N LYS A 135 -4.18 -2.49 8.70
CA LYS A 135 -3.10 -2.64 9.68
C LYS A 135 -3.62 -3.28 10.97
#